data_AF-A0A0M3JH24-F1
#
_entry.id   AF-A0A0M3JH24-F1
#
_cell.length_a   1.000
_cell.length_b   1.000
_cell.length_c   1.000
_cell.angle_alpha   90.00
_cell.angle_beta   90.00
_cell.angle_gamma   90.00
#
_symmetry.space_group_name_H-M   'P 1'
#
loop_
_entity.id
_entity.type
_entity.pdbx_description
1 polymer ?
#
loop_
_entity_poly.entity_id
_entity_poly.type
_entity_poly.pdbx_seq_one_letter_code
_entity_poly.pdbx_strand_id
1 'polypeptide(L)'
;ADYAKLIPYLKEKIIRCPPDTPVISFGGSYGGMLSAWFRMKYPDIVTGAWASSAPLMYFPGGGVDPGAFDHKVKEDFLTAGCNERTITNGLAAIMSLSKTAGGRQYLNNLFHIEKKSLLAKPDDGWYLIGWINEAIVYMAMVDYPYPSNFLEPLPGWPINVSTFPKPSEN
;
A
#
# COMPACT_ATOMS: atom_id res chain seq x y z
N ALA A 1 24.27 -8.57 1.22
CA ALA A 1 25.10 -9.02 2.36
C ALA A 1 25.55 -7.86 3.25
N ASP A 2 25.00 -6.64 3.08
CA ASP A 2 25.56 -5.45 3.73
C ASP A 2 25.33 -5.45 5.24
N TYR A 3 24.13 -5.80 5.71
CA TYR A 3 23.84 -5.94 7.14
C TYR A 3 24.72 -7.00 7.83
N ALA A 4 25.08 -8.07 7.11
CA ALA A 4 25.97 -9.12 7.61
C ALA A 4 27.42 -8.61 7.84
N LYS A 5 27.84 -7.56 7.12
CA LYS A 5 29.15 -6.91 7.33
C LYS A 5 29.05 -5.77 8.34
N LEU A 6 27.95 -5.01 8.29
CA LEU A 6 27.75 -3.84 9.12
C LEU A 6 27.63 -4.22 10.60
N ILE A 7 26.87 -5.25 10.96
CA ILE A 7 26.64 -5.60 12.36
C ILE A 7 27.95 -5.98 13.09
N PRO A 8 28.80 -6.88 12.57
CA PRO A 8 30.10 -7.16 13.18
C PRO A 8 30.97 -5.89 13.31
N TYR A 9 30.99 -5.04 12.28
CA TYR A 9 31.72 -3.77 12.33
C TYR A 9 31.19 -2.85 13.44
N LEU A 10 29.88 -2.71 13.56
CA LEU A 10 29.26 -1.90 14.63
C LEU A 10 29.61 -2.46 16.00
N LYS A 11 29.48 -3.77 16.21
CA LYS A 11 29.80 -4.43 17.48
C LYS A 11 31.26 -4.22 17.87
N GLU A 12 32.19 -4.38 16.93
CA GLU A 12 33.62 -4.31 17.20
C GLU A 12 34.13 -2.86 17.30
N LYS A 13 33.79 -2.00 16.34
CA LYS A 13 34.45 -0.70 16.15
C LYS A 13 33.71 0.47 16.79
N ILE A 14 32.37 0.41 16.82
CA ILE A 14 31.54 1.55 17.20
C ILE A 14 30.97 1.36 18.62
N ILE A 15 30.22 0.28 18.84
CA ILE A 15 29.54 -0.01 20.11
C ILE A 15 30.52 -0.66 21.10
N ARG A 16 31.50 -1.42 20.61
CA ARG A 16 32.50 -2.15 21.42
C ARG A 16 31.86 -3.09 22.45
N CYS A 17 30.87 -3.88 22.01
CA CYS A 17 30.22 -4.88 22.85
C CYS A 17 30.83 -6.28 22.63
N PRO A 18 30.62 -7.21 23.57
CA PRO A 18 31.06 -8.60 23.43
C PRO A 18 30.60 -9.24 22.10
N PRO A 19 31.44 -10.08 21.45
CA PRO A 19 31.09 -10.72 20.18
C PRO A 19 29.80 -11.58 20.22
N ASP A 20 29.44 -12.09 21.39
CA ASP A 20 28.24 -12.89 21.65
C ASP A 20 26.99 -12.06 22.01
N THR A 21 27.10 -10.73 22.05
CA THR A 21 25.96 -9.84 22.31
C THR A 21 24.80 -10.15 21.34
N PRO A 22 23.60 -10.49 21.84
CA PRO A 22 22.45 -10.80 20.99
C PRO A 22 22.02 -9.63 20.11
N VAL A 23 21.55 -9.93 18.90
CA VAL A 23 21.06 -8.93 17.95
C VAL A 23 19.67 -9.33 17.48
N ILE A 24 18.70 -8.42 17.56
CA ILE A 24 17.35 -8.60 17.05
C ILE A 24 17.14 -7.66 15.86
N SER A 25 16.79 -8.21 14.69
CA SER A 25 16.46 -7.41 13.51
C SER A 25 14.98 -7.07 13.49
N PHE A 26 14.63 -5.81 13.24
CA PHE A 26 13.25 -5.34 13.11
C PHE A 26 13.01 -4.82 11.69
N GLY A 27 11.83 -5.12 11.14
CA GLY A 27 11.40 -4.51 9.89
C GLY A 27 9.91 -4.66 9.62
N GLY A 28 9.37 -3.71 8.86
CA GLY A 28 8.01 -3.71 8.33
C GLY A 28 8.00 -3.90 6.82
N SER A 29 6.94 -4.50 6.26
CA SER A 29 6.78 -4.68 4.80
C SER A 29 8.00 -5.41 4.20
N TYR A 30 8.59 -4.89 3.13
CA TYR A 30 9.82 -5.42 2.56
C TYR A 30 10.98 -5.48 3.57
N GLY A 31 11.11 -4.51 4.47
CA GLY A 31 12.07 -4.56 5.57
C GLY A 31 11.82 -5.71 6.55
N GLY A 32 10.55 -6.10 6.72
CA GLY A 32 10.18 -7.29 7.49
C GLY A 32 10.60 -8.58 6.78
N MET A 33 10.45 -8.65 5.46
CA MET A 33 10.98 -9.77 4.68
C MET A 33 12.50 -9.87 4.78
N LEU A 34 13.20 -8.74 4.64
CA LEU A 34 14.64 -8.67 4.85
C LEU A 34 15.03 -9.14 6.25
N SER A 35 14.31 -8.73 7.29
CA SER A 35 14.58 -9.16 8.67
C SER A 35 14.42 -10.68 8.84
N ALA A 36 13.31 -11.25 8.34
CA ALA A 36 13.08 -12.69 8.36
C ALA A 36 14.19 -13.46 7.62
N TRP A 37 14.47 -13.07 6.37
CA TRP A 37 15.51 -13.71 5.57
C TRP A 37 16.90 -13.53 6.17
N PHE A 38 17.17 -12.40 6.80
CA PHE A 38 18.46 -12.15 7.42
C PHE A 38 18.70 -13.07 8.62
N ARG A 39 17.69 -13.28 9.48
CA ARG A 39 17.74 -14.31 10.52
C ARG A 39 17.91 -15.72 9.94
N MET A 40 17.21 -16.07 8.86
CA MET A 40 17.32 -17.39 8.22
C MET A 40 18.70 -17.64 7.62
N LYS A 41 19.33 -16.63 7.00
CA LYS A 41 20.59 -16.77 6.26
C LYS A 41 21.84 -16.51 7.11
N TYR A 42 21.72 -15.70 8.15
CA TYR A 42 22.85 -15.33 9.02
C TYR A 42 22.47 -15.52 10.50
N PRO A 43 22.12 -16.75 10.92
CA PRO A 43 21.68 -17.01 12.28
C PRO A 43 22.76 -16.76 13.34
N ASP A 44 24.03 -16.79 12.95
CA ASP A 44 25.16 -16.49 13.84
C ASP A 44 25.34 -14.98 14.08
N ILE A 45 24.76 -14.14 13.23
CA ILE A 45 24.84 -12.67 13.34
C ILE A 45 23.59 -12.11 14.03
N VAL A 46 22.41 -12.64 13.70
CA VAL A 46 21.12 -12.17 14.23
C VAL A 46 20.47 -13.28 15.02
N THR A 47 20.25 -13.03 16.31
CA THR A 47 19.63 -13.95 17.27
C THR A 47 18.14 -14.16 16.98
N GLY A 48 17.43 -13.10 16.57
CA GLY A 48 16.00 -13.15 16.29
C GLY A 48 15.54 -12.05 15.34
N ALA A 49 14.35 -12.22 14.76
CA ALA A 49 13.78 -11.23 13.86
C ALA A 49 12.31 -10.95 14.19
N TRP A 50 11.96 -9.66 14.17
CA TRP A 50 10.58 -9.18 14.16
C TRP A 50 10.22 -8.73 12.75
N ALA A 51 9.48 -9.56 12.03
CA ALA A 51 9.07 -9.33 10.65
C ALA A 51 7.60 -8.88 10.60
N SER A 52 7.35 -7.58 10.78
CA SER A 52 6.00 -7.01 10.83
C SER A 52 5.41 -6.84 9.42
N SER A 53 4.19 -7.31 9.20
CA SER A 53 3.47 -7.20 7.92
C SER A 53 4.32 -7.58 6.70
N ALA A 54 5.12 -8.66 6.81
CA ALA A 54 6.04 -9.10 5.78
C ALA A 54 5.36 -10.10 4.82
N PRO A 55 5.16 -9.75 3.53
CA PRO A 55 4.45 -10.62 2.58
C PRO A 55 5.34 -11.76 2.03
N LEU A 56 5.88 -12.60 2.92
CA LEU A 56 6.85 -13.67 2.58
C LEU A 56 6.32 -14.70 1.58
N MET A 57 5.00 -14.91 1.53
CA MET A 57 4.34 -15.90 0.68
C MET A 57 3.81 -15.31 -0.64
N TYR A 58 3.89 -13.99 -0.84
CA TYR A 58 3.32 -13.31 -2.01
C TYR A 58 4.26 -13.37 -3.23
N PHE A 59 4.67 -14.57 -3.61
CA PHE A 59 5.60 -14.86 -4.71
C PHE A 59 5.12 -16.07 -5.53
N PRO A 60 5.59 -16.23 -6.79
CA PRO A 60 5.34 -17.44 -7.56
C PRO A 60 5.72 -18.70 -6.76
N GLY A 61 4.78 -19.65 -6.63
CA GLY A 61 4.96 -20.86 -5.84
C GLY A 61 4.66 -20.72 -4.34
N GLY A 62 4.30 -19.52 -3.85
CA GLY A 62 3.93 -19.27 -2.46
C GLY A 62 2.49 -19.63 -2.09
N GLY A 63 1.68 -20.06 -3.06
CA GLY A 63 0.30 -20.54 -2.83
C GLY A 63 -0.71 -19.44 -2.49
N VAL A 64 -0.37 -18.16 -2.66
CA VAL A 64 -1.29 -17.04 -2.48
C VAL A 64 -1.94 -16.69 -3.81
N ASP A 65 -3.27 -16.52 -3.80
CA ASP A 65 -4.03 -16.07 -4.97
C ASP A 65 -3.57 -14.67 -5.41
N PRO A 66 -3.33 -14.42 -6.73
CA PRO A 66 -2.88 -13.12 -7.21
C PRO A 66 -3.85 -11.96 -6.94
N GLY A 67 -5.15 -12.24 -6.72
CA GLY A 67 -6.16 -11.25 -6.36
C GLY A 67 -6.40 -11.14 -4.85
N ALA A 68 -5.68 -11.89 -4.01
CA ALA A 68 -5.89 -11.89 -2.57
C ALA A 68 -5.68 -10.51 -1.94
N PHE A 69 -4.72 -9.74 -2.45
CA PHE A 69 -4.45 -8.38 -1.97
C PHE A 69 -5.63 -7.46 -2.24
N ASP A 70 -6.10 -7.39 -3.49
CA ASP A 70 -7.22 -6.55 -3.89
C ASP A 70 -8.53 -6.96 -3.19
N HIS A 71 -8.71 -8.27 -2.95
CA HIS A 71 -9.85 -8.77 -2.18
C HIS A 71 -9.84 -8.24 -0.74
N LYS A 72 -8.66 -8.15 -0.11
CA LYS A 72 -8.54 -7.59 1.24
C LYS A 72 -8.76 -6.09 1.28
N VAL A 73 -8.21 -5.34 0.32
CA VAL A 73 -8.52 -3.91 0.17
C VAL A 73 -10.02 -3.69 0.01
N LYS A 74 -10.69 -4.48 -0.82
CA LYS A 74 -12.15 -4.43 -0.97
C LYS A 74 -12.88 -4.72 0.36
N GLU A 75 -12.45 -5.74 1.09
CA GLU A 75 -13.03 -6.12 2.39
C GLU A 75 -12.96 -4.99 3.42
N ASP A 76 -11.83 -4.26 3.47
CA ASP A 76 -11.64 -3.12 4.38
C ASP A 76 -12.67 -2.01 4.10
N PHE A 77 -12.83 -1.63 2.83
CA PHE A 77 -13.82 -0.62 2.43
C PHE A 77 -15.27 -1.07 2.68
N LEU A 78 -15.59 -2.34 2.39
CA LEU A 78 -16.92 -2.88 2.66
C LEU A 78 -17.24 -2.88 4.16
N THR A 79 -16.26 -3.22 5.00
CA THR A 79 -16.39 -3.22 6.46
C THR A 79 -16.61 -1.82 7.01
N ALA A 80 -15.99 -0.80 6.41
CA ALA A 80 -16.23 0.60 6.73
C ALA A 80 -17.60 1.14 6.25
N GLY A 81 -18.37 0.35 5.50
CA GLY A 81 -19.71 0.72 5.02
C GLY A 81 -19.74 1.27 3.59
N CYS A 82 -18.64 1.14 2.83
CA CYS A 82 -18.62 1.53 1.42
C CYS A 82 -19.63 0.72 0.59
N ASN A 83 -20.26 1.37 -0.39
CA ASN A 83 -21.06 0.71 -1.40
C ASN A 83 -20.20 0.38 -2.62
N GLU A 84 -19.90 -0.91 -2.83
CA GLU A 84 -19.13 -1.40 -3.98
C GLU A 84 -19.67 -0.91 -5.33
N ARG A 85 -21.01 -0.76 -5.46
CA ARG A 85 -21.63 -0.27 -6.70
C ARG A 85 -21.23 1.16 -7.02
N THR A 86 -20.99 1.99 -6.01
CA THR A 86 -20.57 3.38 -6.21
C THR A 86 -19.19 3.44 -6.88
N ILE A 87 -18.24 2.63 -6.38
CA ILE A 87 -16.89 2.56 -6.96
C ILE A 87 -16.95 1.97 -8.36
N THR A 88 -17.56 0.80 -8.53
CA THR A 88 -17.60 0.10 -9.83
C THR A 88 -18.33 0.89 -10.91
N ASN A 89 -19.45 1.54 -10.59
CA ASN A 89 -20.14 2.42 -11.54
C ASN A 89 -19.31 3.67 -11.88
N GLY A 90 -18.60 4.24 -10.90
CA GLY A 90 -17.72 5.39 -11.12
C GLY A 90 -16.58 5.05 -12.08
N LEU A 91 -15.90 3.91 -11.87
CA LEU A 91 -14.84 3.44 -12.76
C LEU A 91 -15.36 3.14 -14.18
N ALA A 92 -16.54 2.53 -14.30
CA ALA A 92 -17.19 2.31 -15.59
C ALA A 92 -17.55 3.62 -16.30
N ALA A 93 -18.02 4.63 -15.57
CA ALA A 93 -18.33 5.95 -16.10
C ALA A 93 -17.07 6.66 -16.63
N ILE A 94 -15.93 6.57 -15.91
CA ILE A 94 -14.64 7.11 -16.37
C ILE A 94 -14.27 6.49 -17.72
N MET A 95 -14.34 5.16 -17.86
CA MET A 95 -14.03 4.49 -19.13
C MET A 95 -15.00 4.82 -20.27
N SER A 96 -16.26 5.08 -19.95
CA SER A 96 -17.24 5.49 -20.95
C SER A 96 -16.97 6.91 -21.45
N LEU A 97 -16.75 7.84 -20.52
CA LEU A 97 -16.48 9.25 -20.81
C LEU A 97 -15.14 9.46 -21.53
N SER A 98 -14.11 8.69 -21.18
CA SER A 98 -12.78 8.84 -21.79
C SER A 98 -12.78 8.61 -23.30
N LYS A 99 -13.74 7.86 -23.84
CA LYS A 99 -13.83 7.54 -25.28
C LYS A 99 -14.07 8.78 -26.16
N THR A 100 -14.70 9.82 -25.64
CA THR A 100 -15.04 11.02 -26.41
C THR A 100 -14.18 12.22 -26.02
N ALA A 101 -13.92 13.13 -26.96
CA ALA A 101 -13.15 14.35 -26.65
C ALA A 101 -13.84 15.21 -25.57
N GLY A 102 -15.17 15.39 -25.68
CA GLY A 102 -15.95 16.11 -24.67
C GLY A 102 -15.94 15.43 -23.30
N GLY A 103 -16.04 14.10 -23.25
CA GLY A 103 -15.97 13.35 -21.99
C GLY A 103 -14.59 13.42 -21.33
N ARG A 104 -13.49 13.41 -22.11
CA ARG A 104 -12.14 13.68 -21.58
C ARG A 104 -12.00 15.08 -21.00
N GLN A 105 -12.53 16.09 -21.69
CA GLN A 105 -12.53 17.47 -21.17
C GLN A 105 -13.34 17.57 -19.87
N TYR A 106 -14.49 16.91 -19.79
CA TYR A 106 -15.29 16.81 -18.57
C TYR A 106 -14.50 16.17 -17.42
N LEU A 107 -13.88 15.01 -17.65
CA LEU A 107 -13.07 14.32 -16.64
C LEU A 107 -11.87 15.15 -16.17
N ASN A 108 -11.16 15.81 -17.09
CA ASN A 108 -10.05 16.70 -16.77
C ASN A 108 -10.46 17.83 -15.82
N ASN A 109 -11.65 18.41 -16.06
CA ASN A 109 -12.19 19.47 -15.20
C ASN A 109 -12.68 18.91 -13.86
N LEU A 110 -13.39 17.79 -13.87
CA LEU A 110 -13.97 17.17 -12.67
C LEU A 110 -12.89 16.73 -11.66
N PHE A 111 -11.82 16.10 -12.14
CA PHE A 111 -10.72 15.62 -11.31
C PHE A 111 -9.60 16.65 -11.12
N HIS A 112 -9.77 17.87 -11.64
CA HIS A 112 -8.76 18.93 -11.59
C HIS A 112 -7.38 18.47 -12.06
N ILE A 113 -7.34 17.75 -13.19
CA ILE A 113 -6.12 17.12 -13.69
C ILE A 113 -5.16 18.21 -14.19
N GLU A 114 -3.92 18.16 -13.69
CA GLU A 114 -2.85 19.09 -14.08
C GLU A 114 -2.55 19.06 -15.58
N LYS A 115 -2.14 20.21 -16.14
CA LYS A 115 -1.94 20.39 -17.60
C LYS A 115 -1.05 19.31 -18.24
N LYS A 116 -0.03 18.84 -17.51
CA LYS A 116 0.92 17.81 -17.97
C LYS A 116 0.34 16.39 -18.08
N SER A 117 -0.82 16.15 -17.46
CA SER A 117 -1.45 14.83 -17.32
C SER A 117 -2.87 14.78 -17.86
N LEU A 118 -3.33 15.82 -18.55
CA LEU A 118 -4.68 15.88 -19.13
C LEU A 118 -4.94 14.66 -20.02
N LEU A 119 -6.11 14.05 -19.85
CA LEU A 119 -6.59 12.97 -20.70
C LEU A 119 -6.74 13.50 -22.13
N ALA A 120 -5.96 12.97 -23.07
CA ALA A 120 -5.92 13.37 -24.47
C ALA A 120 -6.47 12.29 -25.40
N LYS A 121 -6.27 11.01 -25.06
CA LYS A 121 -6.64 9.82 -25.83
C LYS A 121 -7.68 8.97 -25.10
N PRO A 122 -8.49 8.17 -25.82
CA PRO A 122 -9.46 7.27 -25.22
C PRO A 122 -8.92 6.38 -24.11
N ASP A 123 -7.72 5.84 -24.31
CA ASP A 123 -7.08 4.91 -23.38
C ASP A 123 -6.53 5.58 -22.12
N ASP A 124 -6.44 6.92 -22.10
CA ASP A 124 -5.92 7.63 -20.92
C ASP A 124 -6.85 7.47 -19.70
N GLY A 125 -8.11 7.08 -19.91
CA GLY A 125 -9.02 6.70 -18.83
C GLY A 125 -8.44 5.62 -17.90
N TRP A 126 -7.62 4.71 -18.43
CA TRP A 126 -6.93 3.69 -17.62
C TRP A 126 -5.91 4.31 -16.66
N TYR A 127 -5.23 5.39 -17.04
CA TYR A 127 -4.29 6.07 -16.14
C TYR A 127 -5.02 6.73 -14.97
N LEU A 128 -6.19 7.35 -15.23
CA LEU A 128 -7.00 7.93 -14.17
C LEU A 128 -7.53 6.84 -13.21
N ILE A 129 -8.00 5.71 -13.75
CA ILE A 129 -8.45 4.56 -12.93
C ILE A 129 -7.28 3.99 -12.13
N GLY A 130 -6.11 3.83 -12.74
CA GLY A 130 -4.91 3.36 -12.04
C GLY A 130 -4.53 4.28 -10.88
N TRP A 131 -4.57 5.60 -11.09
CA TRP A 131 -4.30 6.58 -10.04
C TRP A 131 -5.32 6.53 -8.89
N ILE A 132 -6.62 6.37 -9.20
CA ILE A 132 -7.66 6.21 -8.18
C ILE A 132 -7.47 4.90 -7.39
N ASN A 133 -7.15 3.80 -8.08
CA ASN A 133 -6.92 2.51 -7.44
C ASN A 133 -5.71 2.55 -6.50
N GLU A 134 -4.61 3.19 -6.90
CA GLU A 134 -3.46 3.42 -6.03
C GLU A 134 -3.84 4.19 -4.76
N ALA A 135 -4.68 5.23 -4.88
CA ALA A 135 -5.16 5.98 -3.72
C ALA A 135 -6.00 5.13 -2.76
N ILE A 136 -6.89 4.27 -3.31
CA ILE A 136 -7.70 3.31 -2.53
C ILE A 136 -6.78 2.33 -1.78
N VAL A 137 -5.79 1.76 -2.47
CA VAL A 137 -4.82 0.83 -1.89
C VAL A 137 -4.00 1.49 -0.79
N TYR A 138 -3.46 2.68 -1.04
CA TYR A 138 -2.67 3.41 -0.04
C TYR A 138 -3.49 3.73 1.20
N MET A 139 -4.74 4.14 1.03
CA MET A 139 -5.65 4.38 2.15
C MET A 139 -5.87 3.12 2.99
N ALA A 140 -6.07 1.96 2.36
CA ALA A 140 -6.21 0.69 3.08
C ALA A 140 -4.94 0.30 3.84
N MET A 141 -3.76 0.53 3.25
CA MET A 141 -2.48 0.22 3.91
C MET A 141 -2.22 1.07 5.17
N VAL A 142 -2.83 2.25 5.26
CA VAL A 142 -2.59 3.23 6.34
C VAL A 142 -3.88 3.60 7.09
N ASP A 143 -4.84 2.67 7.18
CA ASP A 143 -6.09 2.84 7.92
C ASP A 143 -5.90 2.80 9.45
N TYR A 144 -5.07 3.72 9.95
CA TYR A 144 -4.71 3.82 11.35
C TYR A 144 -5.83 4.47 12.18
N PRO A 145 -5.98 4.11 13.47
CA PRO A 145 -7.02 4.66 14.34
C PRO A 145 -6.79 6.11 14.79
N TYR A 146 -5.73 6.75 14.30
CA TYR A 146 -5.32 8.11 14.65
C TYR A 146 -4.66 8.79 13.44
N PRO A 147 -4.58 10.13 13.41
CA PRO A 147 -3.91 10.85 12.33
C PRO A 147 -2.46 10.42 12.16
N SER A 148 -2.06 10.20 10.92
CA SER A 148 -0.71 9.73 10.59
C SER A 148 -0.17 10.43 9.34
N ASN A 149 1.14 10.37 9.14
CA ASN A 149 1.81 10.94 7.98
C ASN A 149 2.93 10.01 7.50
N PHE A 150 2.61 8.73 7.28
CA PHE A 150 3.58 7.74 6.84
C PHE A 150 3.79 7.77 5.33
N LEU A 151 2.72 7.60 4.55
CA LEU A 151 2.74 7.76 3.09
C LEU A 151 2.27 9.17 2.70
N GLU A 152 1.14 9.59 3.27
CA GLU A 152 0.53 10.91 3.10
C GLU A 152 -0.11 11.34 4.43
N PRO A 153 -0.32 12.65 4.66
CA PRO A 153 -1.06 13.12 5.82
C PRO A 153 -2.52 12.70 5.74
N LEU A 154 -2.96 11.83 6.64
CA LEU A 154 -4.31 11.29 6.69
C LEU A 154 -4.91 11.36 8.11
N PRO A 155 -6.24 11.52 8.24
CA PRO A 155 -6.91 11.48 9.54
C PRO A 155 -6.88 10.06 10.13
N GLY A 156 -7.34 9.91 11.37
CA GLY A 156 -7.66 8.58 11.90
C GLY A 156 -8.86 7.98 11.16
N TRP A 157 -8.81 6.68 10.91
CA TRP A 157 -9.79 5.92 10.14
C TRP A 157 -10.06 6.52 8.76
N PRO A 158 -9.02 6.73 7.92
CA PRO A 158 -9.17 7.40 6.64
C PRO A 158 -10.17 6.70 5.70
N ILE A 159 -10.32 5.37 5.77
CA ILE A 159 -11.35 4.68 5.00
C ILE A 159 -12.74 5.16 5.42
N ASN A 160 -13.06 5.12 6.73
CA ASN A 160 -14.36 5.55 7.25
C ASN A 160 -14.69 7.01 6.91
N VAL A 161 -13.68 7.88 6.90
CA VAL A 161 -13.85 9.29 6.52
C VAL A 161 -14.16 9.42 5.02
N SER A 162 -13.58 8.57 4.18
CA SER A 162 -13.81 8.58 2.72
C SER A 162 -15.15 7.96 2.31
N THR A 163 -15.70 7.05 3.12
CA THR A 163 -16.98 6.43 2.86
C THR A 163 -18.10 7.37 3.27
N PHE A 164 -18.89 7.85 2.29
CA PHE A 164 -20.13 8.55 2.62
C PHE A 164 -21.06 7.62 3.40
N PRO A 165 -21.76 8.11 4.45
CA PRO A 165 -22.80 7.33 5.09
C PRO A 165 -23.81 6.89 4.03
N LYS A 166 -24.32 5.65 4.14
CA LYS A 166 -25.49 5.20 3.35
C LYS A 166 -26.52 6.34 3.36
N PRO A 167 -27.07 6.76 2.21
CA PRO A 167 -28.26 7.60 2.24
C PRO A 167 -29.27 6.91 3.14
N SER A 168 -29.80 7.62 4.14
CA SER A 168 -30.88 7.11 4.96
C SER A 168 -31.98 6.60 4.03
N GLU A 169 -32.35 5.34 4.15
CA GLU A 169 -33.54 4.81 3.50
C GLU A 169 -34.72 5.62 4.06
N ASN A 170 -35.20 6.58 3.25
CA ASN A 170 -36.48 7.25 3.44
C ASN A 170 -37.58 6.43 2.77
#